data_AF-A0A936QBD8-F1
#
_entry.id   AF-A0A936QBD8-F1
#
_cell.length_a   1.000
_cell.length_b   1.000
_cell.length_c   1.000
_cell.angle_alpha   90.00
_cell.angle_beta   90.00
_cell.angle_gamma   90.00
#
_symmetry.space_group_name_H-M   'P 1'
#
loop_
_entity.id
_entity.type
_entity.pdbx_description
1 polymer ?
#
loop_
_entity_poly.entity_id
_entity_poly.type
_entity_poly.pdbx_seq_one_letter_code
_entity_poly.pdbx_strand_id
1 'polypeptide(L)'
;MNEDEFGLFIRQHLNAGATQLSPDVTERIFKARQIALHRHAKLESQPVVAALGHSVLVWGRDNLQPFLLALCLLFALGFGNYMMSMERVSELEEVDSALLADDLPINAYLDRGFDTWLSNPQEP
;
A
#
# COMPACT_ATOMS: atom_id res chain seq x y z
N MET A 1 -21.24 26.22 -26.74
CA MET A 1 -19.96 26.95 -26.72
C MET A 1 -18.93 25.98 -26.19
N ASN A 2 -17.98 25.57 -27.03
CA ASN A 2 -16.98 24.57 -26.66
C ASN A 2 -15.98 25.17 -25.67
N GLU A 3 -15.44 24.35 -24.76
CA GLU A 3 -14.49 24.79 -23.73
C GLU A 3 -13.20 25.39 -24.34
N ASP A 4 -12.79 24.86 -25.49
CA ASP A 4 -11.66 25.38 -26.28
C ASP A 4 -11.91 26.81 -26.80
N GLU A 5 -13.14 27.10 -27.24
CA GLU A 5 -13.51 28.43 -27.74
C GLU A 5 -13.54 29.45 -26.60
N PHE A 6 -14.01 29.04 -25.42
CA PHE A 6 -13.99 29.86 -24.22
C PHE A 6 -12.56 30.17 -23.75
N GLY A 7 -11.67 29.17 -23.79
CA GLY A 7 -10.26 29.34 -23.49
C GLY A 7 -9.58 30.32 -24.45
N LEU A 8 -9.87 30.23 -25.75
CA LEU A 8 -9.35 31.15 -26.76
C LEU A 8 -9.88 32.58 -26.55
N PHE A 9 -11.16 32.74 -26.21
CA PHE A 9 -11.76 34.04 -25.92
C PHE A 9 -11.10 34.71 -24.70
N ILE A 10 -10.92 33.95 -23.61
CA ILE A 10 -10.23 34.44 -22.40
C ILE A 10 -8.81 34.85 -22.73
N ARG A 11 -8.06 34.01 -23.44
CA ARG A 11 -6.68 34.30 -23.86
C ARG A 11 -6.60 35.58 -24.69
N GLN A 12 -7.49 35.74 -25.66
CA GLN A 12 -7.53 36.94 -26.50
C GLN A 12 -7.82 38.20 -25.68
N HIS A 13 -8.79 38.13 -24.77
CA HIS A 13 -9.16 39.27 -23.92
C HIS A 13 -8.02 39.67 -22.96
N LEU A 14 -7.37 38.69 -22.32
CA LEU A 14 -6.20 38.92 -21.48
C LEU A 14 -5.02 39.50 -22.26
N ASN A 15 -4.78 39.02 -23.48
CA ASN A 15 -3.69 39.52 -24.32
C ASN A 15 -3.96 40.96 -24.78
N ALA A 16 -5.21 41.28 -25.13
CA ALA A 16 -5.60 42.65 -25.46
C ALA A 16 -5.40 43.60 -24.27
N GLY A 17 -5.80 43.18 -23.06
CA GLY A 17 -5.55 43.94 -21.83
C GLY A 17 -4.05 44.07 -21.51
N ALA A 18 -3.26 43.02 -21.74
CA ALA A 18 -1.81 43.04 -21.56
C ALA A 18 -1.12 44.07 -22.48
N THR A 19 -1.67 44.28 -23.68
CA THR A 19 -1.13 45.24 -24.68
C THR A 19 -1.48 46.69 -24.32
N GLN A 20 -2.49 46.91 -23.48
CA GLN A 20 -2.92 48.24 -23.02
C GLN A 20 -2.21 48.70 -21.73
N LEU A 21 -1.26 47.93 -21.20
CA LEU A 21 -0.49 48.34 -20.02
C LEU A 21 0.31 49.62 -20.30
N SER A 22 0.30 50.52 -19.32
CA SER A 22 1.12 51.73 -19.35
C SER A 22 2.61 51.36 -19.49
N PRO A 23 3.40 52.13 -20.27
CA PRO A 23 4.83 51.91 -20.45
C PRO A 23 5.61 51.76 -19.14
N ASP A 24 5.22 52.50 -18.09
CA ASP A 24 5.83 52.42 -16.74
C ASP A 24 5.68 51.02 -16.11
N VAL A 25 4.51 50.39 -16.25
CA VAL A 25 4.25 49.07 -15.68
C VAL A 25 5.07 48.01 -16.41
N THR A 26 5.17 48.10 -17.74
CA THR A 26 6.00 47.21 -18.56
C THR A 26 7.47 47.31 -18.19
N GLU A 27 7.99 48.52 -17.97
CA GLU A 27 9.37 48.73 -17.55
C GLU A 27 9.63 48.11 -16.16
N ARG A 28 8.70 48.27 -15.22
CA ARG A 28 8.80 47.68 -13.87
C ARG A 28 8.76 46.16 -13.91
N ILE A 29 7.89 45.57 -14.73
CA ILE A 29 7.83 44.12 -14.94
C ILE A 29 9.13 43.62 -15.58
N PHE A 30 9.68 44.35 -16.56
CA PHE A 30 10.95 44.00 -17.20
C PHE A 30 12.11 44.01 -16.18
N LYS A 31 12.20 45.05 -15.34
CA LYS A 31 13.19 45.11 -14.25
C LYS A 31 13.01 43.97 -13.24
N ALA A 32 11.77 43.69 -12.81
CA ALA A 32 11.48 42.58 -11.92
C ALA A 32 11.88 41.23 -12.52
N ARG A 33 11.62 41.03 -13.82
CA ARG A 33 12.04 39.84 -14.57
C ARG A 33 13.55 39.72 -14.62
N GLN A 34 14.28 40.79 -14.91
CA GLN A 34 15.74 40.76 -14.92
C GLN A 34 16.32 40.40 -13.54
N ILE A 35 15.77 40.97 -12.46
CA ILE A 35 16.17 40.63 -11.08
C ILE A 35 15.90 39.15 -10.78
N ALA A 36 14.73 38.63 -11.17
CA ALA A 36 14.39 37.22 -10.99
C ALA A 36 15.33 36.31 -11.81
N LEU A 37 15.60 36.64 -13.07
CA LEU A 37 16.52 35.87 -13.92
C LEU A 37 17.95 35.88 -13.37
N HIS A 38 18.45 36.99 -12.84
CA HIS A 38 19.75 37.02 -12.18
C HIS A 38 19.81 36.13 -10.93
N ARG A 39 18.70 36.03 -10.18
CA ARG A 39 18.59 35.10 -9.04
C ARG A 39 18.50 33.65 -9.48
N HIS A 40 17.75 33.36 -10.54
CA HIS A 40 17.59 32.00 -11.08
C HIS A 40 18.83 31.50 -11.82
N ALA A 41 19.57 32.37 -12.51
CA ALA A 41 20.84 32.02 -13.16
C ALA A 41 21.91 31.55 -12.16
N LYS A 42 21.82 31.97 -10.89
CA LYS A 42 22.66 31.46 -9.81
C LYS A 42 22.20 30.09 -9.28
N LEU A 43 20.94 29.73 -9.49
CA LEU A 43 20.31 28.49 -9.02
C LEU A 43 20.40 27.33 -10.02
N GLU A 44 20.65 27.61 -11.31
CA GLU A 44 20.85 26.58 -12.35
C GLU A 44 22.10 25.71 -12.16
N SER A 45 23.01 26.07 -11.24
CA SER A 45 24.17 25.25 -10.89
C SER A 45 23.91 24.30 -9.70
N GLN A 46 22.64 23.96 -9.43
CA GLN A 46 22.33 22.73 -8.71
C GLN A 46 21.53 21.81 -9.62
N PRO A 47 22.10 20.68 -10.04
CA PRO A 47 21.41 19.78 -10.94
C PRO A 47 20.17 19.27 -10.22
N VAL A 48 19.01 19.47 -10.84
CA VAL A 48 17.72 18.88 -10.41
C VAL A 48 17.85 17.36 -10.19
N VAL A 49 18.81 16.72 -10.87
CA VAL A 49 19.20 15.32 -10.67
C VAL A 49 19.76 15.04 -9.26
N ALA A 50 20.56 15.94 -8.68
CA ALA A 50 21.05 15.79 -7.31
C ALA A 50 19.94 16.01 -6.28
N ALA A 51 19.01 16.95 -6.53
CA ALA A 51 17.85 17.17 -5.66
C ALA A 51 16.90 15.96 -5.68
N LEU A 52 16.60 15.40 -6.86
CA LEU A 52 15.82 14.17 -7.00
C LEU A 52 16.53 12.97 -6.38
N GLY A 53 17.83 12.79 -6.66
CA GLY A 53 18.63 11.71 -6.09
C GLY A 53 18.68 11.75 -4.56
N HIS A 54 18.84 12.94 -3.97
CA HIS A 54 18.84 13.10 -2.52
C HIS A 54 17.47 12.80 -1.91
N SER A 55 16.38 13.25 -2.55
CA SER A 55 15.02 12.94 -2.08
C SER A 55 14.69 11.44 -2.11
N VAL A 56 15.10 10.73 -3.16
CA VAL A 56 14.91 9.27 -3.28
C VAL A 56 15.75 8.51 -2.25
N LEU A 57 16.99 8.94 -2.00
CA LEU A 57 17.86 8.32 -1.00
C LEU A 57 17.37 8.52 0.43
N VAL A 58 16.88 9.72 0.76
CA VAL A 58 16.32 10.03 2.09
C VAL A 58 15.01 9.26 2.30
N TRP A 59 14.12 9.24 1.29
CA TRP A 59 12.88 8.47 1.35
C TRP A 59 13.13 6.96 1.48
N GLY A 60 14.10 6.42 0.74
CA GLY A 60 14.52 5.02 0.87
C GLY A 60 15.04 4.72 2.29
N ARG A 61 15.92 5.56 2.83
CA ARG A 61 16.51 5.33 4.15
C ARG A 61 15.49 5.31 5.29
N ASP A 62 14.55 6.25 5.29
CA ASP A 62 13.59 6.38 6.38
C ASP A 62 12.49 5.30 6.34
N ASN A 63 12.25 4.70 5.15
CA ASN A 63 11.25 3.64 4.97
C ASN A 63 11.83 2.21 4.97
N LEU A 64 13.14 2.03 4.99
CA LEU A 64 13.77 0.69 5.04
C LEU A 64 13.43 -0.07 6.33
N GLN A 65 13.43 0.61 7.46
CA GLN A 65 13.17 0.00 8.77
C GLN A 65 11.73 -0.53 8.90
N PRO A 66 10.67 0.23 8.58
CA PRO A 66 9.30 -0.31 8.58
C PRO A 66 9.08 -1.38 7.50
N PHE A 67 9.73 -1.26 6.34
CA PHE A 67 9.65 -2.28 5.28
C PHE A 67 10.24 -3.63 5.71
N LEU A 68 11.41 -3.62 6.34
CA LEU A 68 12.04 -4.84 6.87
C LEU A 68 11.20 -5.46 8.00
N LEU A 69 10.58 -4.65 8.85
CA LEU A 69 9.66 -5.14 9.87
C LEU A 69 8.42 -5.81 9.26
N ALA A 70 7.82 -5.19 8.24
CA ALA A 70 6.67 -5.74 7.54
C ALA A 70 7.02 -7.05 6.82
N LEU A 71 8.19 -7.12 6.18
CA LEU A 71 8.70 -8.35 5.56
C LEU A 71 8.91 -9.46 6.59
N CYS A 72 9.53 -9.14 7.73
CA CYS A 72 9.75 -10.08 8.82
C CYS A 72 8.41 -10.64 9.35
N LEU A 73 7.40 -9.78 9.52
CA LEU A 73 6.07 -10.18 9.96
C LEU A 73 5.40 -11.13 8.95
N LEU A 74 5.49 -10.82 7.66
CA LEU A 74 4.98 -11.70 6.60
C LEU A 74 5.67 -13.08 6.62
N PHE A 75 6.98 -13.10 6.79
CA PHE A 75 7.74 -14.36 6.91
C PHE A 75 7.34 -15.15 8.16
N ALA A 76 7.22 -14.49 9.31
CA ALA A 76 6.80 -15.13 10.55
C ALA A 76 5.38 -15.73 10.43
N LEU A 77 4.46 -15.01 9.79
CA LEU A 77 3.09 -15.48 9.56
C LEU A 77 3.08 -16.67 8.59
N GLY A 78 3.80 -16.58 7.47
CA GLY A 78 3.89 -17.67 6.49
C GLY A 78 4.54 -18.93 7.06
N PHE A 79 5.67 -18.78 7.75
CA PHE A 79 6.40 -19.90 8.35
C PHE A 79 5.62 -20.54 9.51
N GLY A 80 4.95 -19.74 10.35
CA GLY A 80 4.07 -20.24 11.41
C GLY A 80 2.89 -21.04 10.86
N ASN A 81 2.26 -20.57 9.77
CA ASN A 81 1.19 -21.32 9.12
C ASN A 81 1.69 -22.64 8.50
N TYR A 82 2.90 -22.64 7.93
CA TYR A 82 3.51 -23.84 7.38
C TYR A 82 3.77 -24.90 8.48
N MET A 83 4.33 -24.50 9.62
CA MET A 83 4.53 -25.41 10.76
C MET A 83 3.21 -25.94 11.32
N MET A 84 2.21 -25.09 11.50
CA MET A 84 0.87 -25.50 11.96
C MET A 84 0.14 -26.42 10.95
N SER A 85 0.48 -26.32 9.65
CA SER A 85 -0.08 -27.21 8.63
C SER A 85 0.54 -28.61 8.69
N MET A 86 1.82 -28.74 9.06
CA MET A 86 2.44 -30.04 9.28
C MET A 86 1.78 -30.82 10.42
N GLU A 87 1.45 -30.15 11.53
CA GLU A 87 0.78 -30.79 12.68
C GLU A 87 -0.65 -31.24 12.33
N ARG A 88 -1.40 -30.42 11.57
CA ARG A 88 -2.79 -30.76 11.17
C ARG A 88 -2.89 -31.85 10.11
N VAL A 89 -1.87 -32.05 9.28
CA VAL A 89 -1.86 -33.16 8.31
C VAL A 89 -1.69 -34.50 9.01
N SER A 90 -0.94 -34.54 10.13
CA SER A 90 -0.78 -35.77 10.93
C SER A 90 -2.07 -36.20 11.62
N GLU A 91 -2.91 -35.27 12.09
CA GLU A 91 -4.17 -35.60 12.75
C GLU A 91 -5.26 -36.07 11.77
N LEU A 92 -5.24 -35.61 10.51
CA LEU A 92 -6.23 -36.01 9.50
C LEU A 92 -5.92 -37.37 8.87
N GLU A 93 -4.65 -37.78 8.84
CA GLU A 93 -4.27 -39.12 8.36
C GLU A 93 -4.62 -40.22 9.37
N GLU A 94 -4.57 -39.94 10.68
CA GLU A 94 -4.94 -40.90 11.73
C GLU A 94 -6.44 -41.21 11.72
N VAL A 95 -7.29 -40.21 11.46
CA VAL A 95 -8.76 -40.40 11.37
C VAL A 95 -9.17 -41.23 10.14
N ASP A 96 -8.55 -40.97 8.98
CA ASP A 96 -8.86 -41.71 7.74
C ASP A 96 -8.25 -43.13 7.77
N SER A 97 -7.08 -43.30 8.40
CA SER A 97 -6.47 -44.61 8.64
C SER A 97 -7.27 -45.45 9.62
N ALA A 98 -7.84 -44.87 10.67
CA ALA A 98 -8.73 -45.57 11.61
C ALA A 98 -10.03 -46.04 10.93
N LEU A 99 -10.54 -45.27 9.95
CA LEU A 99 -11.70 -45.63 9.14
C LEU A 99 -11.40 -46.72 8.09
N LEU A 100 -10.21 -46.72 7.49
CA LEU A 100 -9.79 -47.77 6.54
C LEU A 100 -9.27 -49.06 7.22
N ALA A 101 -8.76 -48.98 8.46
CA ALA A 101 -8.16 -50.10 9.18
C ALA A 101 -9.16 -50.97 9.97
N ASP A 102 -10.41 -50.51 10.16
CA ASP A 102 -11.47 -51.19 10.92
C ASP A 102 -10.98 -51.81 12.26
N ASP A 103 -10.00 -51.17 12.91
CA ASP A 103 -9.47 -51.57 14.21
C ASP A 103 -9.81 -50.47 15.21
N LEU A 104 -11.11 -50.39 15.55
CA LEU A 104 -11.62 -49.46 16.54
C LEU A 104 -11.17 -49.96 17.93
N PRO A 105 -10.23 -49.28 18.61
CA PRO A 105 -9.78 -49.75 19.91
C PRO A 105 -10.96 -49.68 20.91
N ILE A 106 -11.04 -50.67 21.79
CA ILE A 106 -12.24 -50.94 22.63
C ILE A 106 -12.64 -49.77 23.54
N ASN A 107 -11.73 -48.81 23.74
CA ASN A 107 -11.95 -47.57 24.47
C ASN A 107 -12.92 -46.60 23.75
N ALA A 108 -13.14 -46.71 22.44
CA ALA A 108 -14.18 -45.94 21.74
C ALA A 108 -15.60 -46.35 22.19
N TYR A 109 -15.77 -47.63 22.55
CA TYR A 109 -17.01 -48.14 23.14
C TYR A 109 -17.20 -47.74 24.61
N LEU A 110 -16.19 -47.15 25.24
CA LEU A 110 -16.22 -46.68 26.63
C LEU A 110 -16.34 -45.14 26.71
N ASP A 111 -16.69 -44.48 25.61
CA ASP A 111 -16.95 -43.04 25.66
C ASP A 111 -18.16 -42.76 26.57
N ARG A 112 -17.96 -41.86 27.54
CA ARG A 112 -18.96 -41.53 28.59
C ARG A 112 -20.24 -40.91 28.00
N GLY A 113 -20.22 -40.51 26.73
CA GLY A 113 -21.40 -40.07 26.00
C GLY A 113 -22.44 -41.18 25.81
N PHE A 114 -22.02 -42.45 25.66
CA PHE A 114 -22.95 -43.57 25.44
C PHE A 114 -23.73 -43.94 26.70
N ASP A 115 -23.08 -43.90 27.87
CA ASP A 115 -23.74 -44.02 29.17
C ASP A 115 -24.75 -42.89 29.40
N THR A 116 -24.44 -41.68 28.93
CA THR A 116 -25.34 -40.53 29.04
C THR A 116 -26.57 -40.69 28.14
N TRP A 117 -26.41 -41.26 26.96
CA TRP A 117 -27.52 -41.60 26.05
C TRP A 117 -28.40 -42.74 26.60
N LEU A 118 -27.80 -43.80 27.15
CA LEU A 118 -28.54 -44.88 27.84
C LEU A 118 -29.26 -44.40 29.10
N SER A 119 -28.67 -43.45 29.83
CA SER A 119 -29.24 -42.89 31.06
C SER A 119 -30.32 -41.84 30.80
N ASN A 120 -30.40 -41.31 29.59
CA ASN A 120 -31.38 -40.32 29.22
C ASN A 120 -31.90 -40.60 27.79
N PRO A 121 -32.65 -41.72 27.61
CA PRO A 121 -33.46 -41.87 26.42
C PRO A 121 -34.49 -40.74 26.47
N GLN A 122 -34.22 -39.64 25.77
CA GLN A 122 -35.23 -38.63 25.53
C GLN A 122 -36.37 -39.34 24.79
N GLU A 123 -37.43 -39.64 25.54
CA GLU A 123 -38.76 -39.89 25.01
C GLU A 123 -39.15 -38.74 24.07
N PRO A 124 -39.93 -39.03 23.01
CA PRO A 124 -40.10 -38.19 21.81
C PRO A 124 -40.55 -36.75 22.05
#